data_AF-M7Y3T5-F1
#
_entry.id   AF-M7Y3T5-F1
#
_cell.length_a   1.000
_cell.length_b   1.000
_cell.length_c   1.000
_cell.angle_alpha   90.00
_cell.angle_beta   90.00
_cell.angle_gamma   90.00
#
_symmetry.space_group_name_H-M   'P 1'
#
loop_
_entity.id
_entity.type
_entity.pdbx_description
1 polymer ?
#
loop_
_entity_poly.entity_id
_entity_poly.type
_entity_poly.pdbx_seq_one_letter_code
_entity_poly.pdbx_strand_id
1 'polypeptide(L)'
;MDSSQYSLVVDIMIGLAIAYFVLEVLLNLNDIDNDTSNLLLYEWSKGKFFFIPFALGAIAGHLFLGTTDSSFKMTNGMYPVLILFGAVIAMVVIGYKVKFEKSKLLLTILLAVGLVYGHLFWSMNYQL
;
A
#
# COMPACT_ATOMS: atom_id res chain seq x y z
N MET A 1 14.20 20.16 -1.48
CA MET A 1 13.04 20.06 -2.40
C MET A 1 12.54 21.48 -2.61
N ASP A 2 12.28 21.89 -3.85
CA ASP A 2 11.79 23.25 -4.11
C ASP A 2 10.39 23.41 -3.50
N SER A 3 10.07 24.57 -2.93
CA SER A 3 8.80 24.77 -2.18
C SER A 3 7.57 24.53 -3.05
N SER A 4 7.68 24.84 -4.34
CA SER A 4 6.68 24.59 -5.37
C SER A 4 6.39 23.10 -5.59
N GLN A 5 7.44 22.26 -5.62
CA GLN A 5 7.33 20.82 -5.80
C GLN A 5 6.73 20.14 -4.57
N TYR A 6 7.07 20.62 -3.37
CA TYR A 6 6.47 20.15 -2.13
C TYR A 6 4.96 20.42 -2.09
N SER A 7 4.54 21.65 -2.38
CA SER A 7 3.12 22.02 -2.40
C SER A 7 2.33 21.20 -3.44
N LEU A 8 2.88 20.99 -4.63
CA LEU A 8 2.25 20.17 -5.66
C LEU A 8 1.98 18.73 -5.19
N VAL A 9 2.95 18.10 -4.52
CA VAL A 9 2.80 16.74 -3.98
C VAL A 9 1.72 16.72 -2.91
N VAL A 10 1.70 17.71 -2.03
CA VAL A 10 0.68 17.86 -0.98
C VAL A 10 -0.72 18.02 -1.58
N ASP A 11 -0.88 18.88 -2.59
CA ASP A 11 -2.17 19.11 -3.25
C ASP A 11 -2.68 17.85 -3.94
N ILE A 12 -1.79 17.08 -4.59
CA ILE A 12 -2.13 15.78 -5.18
C ILE A 12 -2.60 14.80 -4.10
N MET A 13 -1.90 14.71 -2.97
CA MET A 13 -2.26 13.84 -1.86
C MET A 13 -3.63 14.19 -1.27
N ILE A 14 -3.90 15.50 -1.08
CA ILE A 14 -5.20 16.00 -0.61
C ILE A 14 -6.29 15.66 -1.63
N GLY A 15 -6.05 15.88 -2.92
CA GLY A 15 -6.98 15.55 -3.99
C GLY A 15 -7.34 14.05 -4.02
N LEU A 16 -6.35 13.17 -3.85
CA LEU A 16 -6.56 11.72 -3.75
C LEU A 16 -7.38 11.35 -2.50
N ALA A 17 -7.12 11.99 -1.36
CA ALA A 17 -7.87 11.75 -0.13
C ALA A 17 -9.35 12.18 -0.28
N ILE A 18 -9.61 13.35 -0.86
CA ILE A 18 -10.97 13.83 -1.13
C ILE A 18 -11.68 12.91 -2.13
N ALA A 19 -11.02 12.52 -3.20
CA ALA A 19 -11.58 11.61 -4.20
C ALA A 19 -11.95 10.25 -3.59
N TYR A 20 -11.08 9.69 -2.75
CA TYR A 20 -11.36 8.46 -2.00
C TYR A 20 -12.56 8.62 -1.07
N PHE A 21 -12.63 9.72 -0.32
CA PHE A 21 -13.77 9.99 0.57
C PHE A 21 -15.09 10.12 -0.19
N VAL A 22 -15.12 10.85 -1.30
CA VAL A 22 -16.31 10.99 -2.15
C VAL A 22 -16.74 9.64 -2.70
N LEU A 23 -15.79 8.84 -3.20
CA LEU A 23 -16.06 7.49 -3.69
C LEU A 23 -16.67 6.62 -2.59
N GLU A 24 -16.17 6.72 -1.36
CA GLU A 24 -16.71 5.96 -0.23
C GLU A 24 -18.11 6.42 0.20
N VAL A 25 -18.40 7.72 0.13
CA VAL A 25 -19.77 8.24 0.32
C VAL A 25 -20.70 7.71 -0.75
N LEU A 26 -20.29 7.74 -2.03
CA LEU A 26 -21.10 7.23 -3.14
C LEU A 26 -21.40 5.73 -3.00
N LEU A 27 -20.40 4.93 -2.61
CA LEU A 27 -20.55 3.49 -2.39
C LEU A 27 -21.46 3.19 -1.20
N ASN A 28 -21.37 3.95 -0.10
CA ASN A 28 -22.26 3.77 1.05
C ASN A 28 -23.69 4.27 0.81
N LEU A 29 -23.90 5.20 -0.13
CA LEU A 29 -25.22 5.63 -0.58
C LEU A 29 -25.82 4.72 -1.66
N ASN A 30 -25.06 3.73 -2.13
CA ASN A 30 -25.55 2.75 -3.08
C ASN A 30 -26.40 1.70 -2.36
N ASP A 31 -27.60 1.43 -2.86
CA ASP A 31 -28.53 0.44 -2.28
C ASP A 31 -28.15 -1.02 -2.64
N ILE A 32 -26.99 -1.23 -3.27
CA ILE A 32 -26.48 -2.57 -3.59
C ILE A 32 -25.78 -3.12 -2.34
N ASP A 33 -26.40 -4.14 -1.74
CA ASP A 33 -25.84 -4.82 -0.57
C ASP A 33 -24.38 -5.26 -0.80
N ASN A 34 -23.51 -4.79 0.08
CA ASN A 34 -22.06 -5.02 0.11
C ASN A 34 -21.23 -4.36 -1.01
N ASP A 35 -21.76 -3.41 -1.78
CA ASP A 35 -20.96 -2.64 -2.74
C ASP A 35 -20.14 -1.53 -2.07
N THR A 36 -19.19 -1.95 -1.21
CA THR A 36 -18.27 -1.06 -0.48
C THR A 36 -16.85 -1.17 -1.04
N SER A 37 -16.04 -0.12 -0.90
CA SER A 37 -14.64 -0.17 -1.38
C SER A 37 -13.85 -1.29 -0.73
N ASN A 38 -14.14 -1.58 0.55
CA ASN A 38 -13.54 -2.67 1.30
C ASN A 38 -13.83 -4.05 0.67
N LEU A 39 -15.07 -4.30 0.27
CA LEU A 39 -15.40 -5.56 -0.41
C LEU A 39 -14.77 -5.63 -1.80
N LEU A 40 -14.82 -4.54 -2.58
CA LEU A 40 -14.21 -4.48 -3.91
C LEU A 40 -12.70 -4.74 -3.85
N LEU A 41 -11.99 -4.09 -2.93
CA LEU A 41 -10.56 -4.31 -2.69
C LEU A 41 -10.28 -5.74 -2.27
N TYR A 42 -11.12 -6.32 -1.40
CA TYR A 42 -11.00 -7.70 -0.98
C TYR A 42 -11.18 -8.67 -2.16
N GLU A 43 -12.21 -8.52 -2.99
CA GLU A 43 -12.43 -9.39 -4.15
C GLU A 43 -11.34 -9.22 -5.22
N TRP A 44 -10.86 -8.00 -5.48
CA TRP A 44 -9.72 -7.77 -6.36
C TRP A 44 -8.45 -8.44 -5.84
N SER A 45 -8.22 -8.38 -4.53
CA SER A 45 -7.07 -9.01 -3.88
C SER A 45 -7.09 -10.54 -3.93
N LYS A 46 -8.25 -11.18 -3.99
CA LYS A 46 -8.34 -12.63 -4.19
C LYS A 46 -7.84 -13.06 -5.58
N GLY A 47 -7.89 -12.17 -6.57
CA GLY A 47 -7.52 -12.45 -7.96
C GLY A 47 -6.11 -11.99 -8.32
N LYS A 48 -6.03 -11.24 -9.42
CA LYS A 48 -4.77 -10.77 -10.01
C LYS A 48 -4.11 -9.64 -9.19
N PHE A 49 -4.88 -8.98 -8.33
CA PHE A 49 -4.44 -7.84 -7.53
C PHE A 49 -4.09 -8.23 -6.09
N PHE A 50 -3.62 -9.47 -5.86
CA PHE A 50 -3.25 -9.96 -4.53
C PHE A 50 -2.06 -9.23 -3.90
N PHE A 51 -1.40 -8.32 -4.63
CA PHE A 51 -0.40 -7.41 -4.06
C PHE A 51 -1.02 -6.30 -3.19
N ILE A 52 -2.32 -6.02 -3.33
CA ILE A 52 -3.02 -4.92 -2.63
C ILE A 52 -2.78 -4.99 -1.10
N PRO A 53 -2.99 -6.14 -0.41
CA PRO A 53 -2.76 -6.21 1.03
C PRO A 53 -1.30 -5.92 1.42
N PHE A 54 -0.32 -6.39 0.63
CA PHE A 54 1.09 -6.09 0.89
C PHE A 54 1.39 -4.59 0.76
N ALA A 55 0.89 -3.94 -0.30
CA ALA A 55 1.09 -2.52 -0.51
C ALA A 55 0.43 -1.68 0.60
N LEU A 56 -0.81 -2.02 0.99
CA LEU A 56 -1.51 -1.38 2.10
C LEU A 56 -0.76 -1.56 3.42
N GLY A 57 -0.27 -2.78 3.69
CA GLY A 57 0.56 -3.06 4.86
C GLY A 57 1.81 -2.18 4.89
N ALA A 58 2.56 -2.11 3.78
CA ALA A 58 3.77 -1.32 3.70
C ALA A 58 3.54 0.17 3.89
N ILE A 59 2.47 0.72 3.31
CA ILE A 59 2.08 2.12 3.52
C ILE A 59 1.69 2.35 4.98
N ALA A 60 0.88 1.47 5.56
CA ALA A 60 0.45 1.60 6.96
C ALA A 60 1.64 1.49 7.94
N GLY A 61 2.55 0.54 7.72
CA GLY A 61 3.76 0.39 8.50
C GLY A 61 4.67 1.61 8.41
N HIS A 62 4.83 2.17 7.22
CA HIS A 62 5.60 3.40 6.98
C HIS A 62 4.98 4.61 7.70
N LEU A 63 3.69 4.87 7.48
CA LEU A 63 3.01 6.09 7.93
C LEU A 63 2.71 6.10 9.44
N PHE A 64 2.30 4.96 10.00
CA PHE A 64 1.80 4.92 11.37
C PHE A 64 2.75 4.25 12.36
N LEU A 65 3.65 3.38 11.88
CA LEU A 65 4.46 2.53 12.75
C LEU A 65 5.96 2.71 12.53
N GLY A 66 6.45 3.61 11.68
CA GLY A 66 7.87 3.67 11.32
C GLY A 66 8.85 3.59 12.52
N THR A 67 9.84 2.69 12.43
CA THR A 67 10.85 2.52 13.49
C THR A 67 11.96 3.56 13.41
N THR A 68 12.55 3.91 14.56
CA THR A 68 13.76 4.74 14.69
C THR A 68 15.02 3.91 15.01
N ASP A 69 14.89 2.58 15.12
CA ASP A 69 16.01 1.67 15.42
C ASP A 69 17.08 1.71 14.32
N SER A 70 18.29 2.11 14.69
CA SER A 70 19.43 2.24 13.78
C SER A 70 19.81 0.96 13.04
N SER A 71 19.43 -0.21 13.58
CA SER A 71 19.73 -1.53 12.99
C SER A 71 19.02 -1.74 11.64
N PHE A 72 17.92 -1.01 11.40
CA PHE A 72 17.14 -1.09 10.16
C PHE A 72 17.33 0.13 9.25
N LYS A 73 18.31 1.00 9.55
CA LYS A 73 18.62 2.16 8.71
C LYS A 73 19.05 1.72 7.32
N MET A 74 18.42 2.30 6.30
CA MET A 74 18.90 2.21 4.94
C MET A 74 19.79 3.41 4.59
N THR A 75 20.77 3.16 3.71
CA THR A 75 21.72 4.18 3.22
C THR A 75 21.07 5.22 2.31
N ASN A 76 19.90 4.92 1.74
CA ASN A 76 19.17 5.82 0.85
C ASN A 76 17.66 5.61 1.00
N GLY A 77 16.91 6.69 1.21
CA GLY A 77 15.44 6.66 1.33
C GLY A 77 14.69 6.24 0.08
N MET A 78 15.36 6.14 -1.07
CA MET A 78 14.80 5.63 -2.31
C MET A 78 14.80 4.10 -2.38
N TYR A 79 15.70 3.40 -1.70
CA TYR A 79 15.80 1.93 -1.79
C TYR A 79 14.56 1.19 -1.28
N PRO A 80 13.95 1.57 -0.14
CA PRO A 80 12.71 0.92 0.29
C PRO A 80 11.57 1.10 -0.71
N VAL A 81 11.51 2.24 -1.40
CA VAL A 81 10.49 2.50 -2.42
C VAL A 81 10.72 1.63 -3.64
N LEU A 82 11.97 1.49 -4.09
CA LEU A 82 12.31 0.64 -5.25
C LEU A 82 12.08 -0.86 -4.96
N ILE A 83 12.43 -1.33 -3.77
CA ILE A 83 12.19 -2.72 -3.36
C ILE A 83 10.68 -2.99 -3.30
N LEU A 84 9.89 -2.06 -2.74
CA LEU A 84 8.44 -2.14 -2.72
C LEU A 84 7.89 -2.25 -4.15
N PHE A 85 8.31 -1.34 -5.04
CA PHE A 85 7.84 -1.31 -6.42
C PHE A 85 8.21 -2.58 -7.19
N GLY A 86 9.45 -3.08 -7.01
CA GLY A 86 9.90 -4.34 -7.59
C GLY A 86 9.10 -5.55 -7.10
N ALA A 87 8.79 -5.61 -5.79
CA ALA A 87 7.96 -6.65 -5.21
C ALA A 87 6.53 -6.61 -5.74
N VAL A 88 5.93 -5.42 -5.87
CA VAL A 88 4.61 -5.21 -6.47
C VAL A 88 4.60 -5.69 -7.92
N ILE A 89 5.58 -5.29 -8.74
CA ILE A 89 5.69 -5.75 -10.13
C ILE A 89 5.79 -7.28 -10.20
N ALA A 90 6.62 -7.90 -9.36
CA ALA A 90 6.77 -9.35 -9.33
C ALA A 90 5.44 -10.04 -8.99
N MET A 91 4.71 -9.54 -7.99
CA MET A 91 3.40 -10.06 -7.62
C MET A 91 2.36 -9.85 -8.72
N VAL A 92 2.35 -8.70 -9.40
CA VAL A 92 1.49 -8.47 -10.57
C VAL A 92 1.77 -9.51 -11.65
N VAL A 93 3.03 -9.73 -12.01
CA VAL A 93 3.42 -10.74 -13.01
C VAL A 93 2.96 -12.14 -12.60
N ILE A 94 3.13 -12.51 -11.32
CA ILE A 94 2.62 -13.77 -10.77
C ILE A 94 1.09 -13.83 -10.88
N GLY A 95 0.38 -12.73 -10.59
CA GLY A 95 -1.08 -12.65 -10.64
C GLY A 95 -1.63 -12.87 -12.04
N TYR A 96 -0.92 -12.40 -13.07
CA TYR A 96 -1.28 -12.66 -14.46
C TYR A 96 -0.93 -14.08 -14.93
N LYS A 97 0.16 -14.67 -14.42
CA LYS A 97 0.62 -16.01 -14.84
C LYS A 97 -0.10 -17.14 -14.12
N VAL A 98 -0.51 -16.96 -12.87
CA VAL A 98 -1.06 -18.05 -12.05
C VAL A 98 -2.50 -17.77 -11.65
N LYS A 99 -3.42 -18.45 -12.35
CA LYS A 99 -4.86 -18.37 -12.12
C LYS A 99 -5.27 -19.28 -10.96
N PHE A 100 -5.26 -18.74 -9.75
CA PHE A 100 -5.96 -19.33 -8.61
C PHE A 100 -6.40 -18.23 -7.65
N GLU A 101 -7.55 -18.43 -7.00
CA GLU A 101 -8.01 -17.55 -5.93
C GLU A 101 -7.07 -17.66 -4.74
N LYS A 102 -6.56 -16.51 -4.28
CA LYS A 102 -5.69 -16.46 -3.11
C LYS A 102 -6.51 -16.67 -1.85
N SER A 103 -6.03 -17.55 -0.97
CA SER A 103 -6.70 -17.81 0.30
C SER A 103 -6.64 -16.57 1.20
N LYS A 104 -7.64 -16.41 2.07
CA LYS A 104 -7.65 -15.36 3.10
C LYS A 104 -6.34 -15.35 3.90
N LEU A 105 -5.84 -16.53 4.26
CA LEU A 105 -4.58 -16.68 5.00
C LEU A 105 -3.40 -16.07 4.24
N LEU A 106 -3.27 -16.33 2.93
CA LEU A 106 -2.20 -15.73 2.12
C LEU A 106 -2.31 -14.21 2.07
N LEU A 107 -3.51 -13.67 1.90
CA LEU A 107 -3.74 -12.22 1.87
C LEU A 107 -3.41 -11.57 3.22
N THR A 108 -3.77 -12.21 4.33
CA THR A 108 -3.40 -11.76 5.68
C THR A 108 -1.89 -11.81 5.91
N ILE A 109 -1.21 -12.87 5.47
CA ILE A 109 0.26 -12.96 5.54
C ILE A 109 0.89 -11.84 4.73
N LEU A 110 0.40 -11.57 3.51
CA LEU A 110 0.91 -10.48 2.68
C LEU A 110 0.73 -9.11 3.34
N LEU A 111 -0.43 -8.87 3.98
CA LEU A 111 -0.67 -7.65 4.76
C LEU A 111 0.35 -7.52 5.90
N ALA A 112 0.56 -8.58 6.68
CA ALA A 112 1.49 -8.58 7.80
C ALA A 112 2.94 -8.38 7.34
N VAL A 113 3.36 -9.05 6.26
CA VAL A 113 4.68 -8.89 5.66
C VAL A 113 4.88 -7.48 5.15
N GLY A 114 3.86 -6.90 4.48
CA GLY A 114 3.86 -5.50 4.09
C GLY A 114 4.04 -4.58 5.28
N LEU A 115 3.26 -4.80 6.35
CA LEU A 115 3.32 -3.99 7.58
C LEU A 115 4.70 -4.03 8.24
N VAL A 116 5.28 -5.22 8.39
CA VAL A 116 6.64 -5.39 8.92
C VAL A 116 7.66 -4.69 8.01
N TYR A 117 7.50 -4.83 6.70
CA TYR A 117 8.37 -4.17 5.73
C TYR A 117 8.32 -2.64 5.85
N GLY A 118 7.12 -2.07 5.88
CA GLY A 118 6.90 -0.63 6.04
C GLY A 118 7.43 -0.10 7.37
N HIS A 119 7.18 -0.85 8.45
CA HIS A 119 7.64 -0.54 9.80
C HIS A 119 9.17 -0.48 9.90
N LEU A 120 9.87 -1.47 9.33
CA LEU A 120 11.30 -1.66 9.51
C LEU A 120 12.14 -0.94 8.45
N PHE A 121 11.83 -1.13 7.17
CA PHE A 121 12.73 -0.78 6.07
C PHE A 121 12.33 0.51 5.38
N TRP A 122 11.04 0.78 5.26
CA TRP A 122 10.54 2.05 4.71
C TRP A 122 10.27 3.08 5.80
N SER A 123 10.72 2.91 7.04
CA SER A 123 10.59 3.97 8.03
C SER A 123 11.45 5.18 7.63
N MET A 124 11.14 6.39 8.14
CA MET A 124 11.95 7.61 7.88
C MET A 124 13.36 7.58 8.50
N ASN A 125 13.89 6.39 8.75
CA ASN A 125 15.15 6.16 9.42
C ASN A 125 16.26 5.97 8.38
N TYR A 126 16.76 7.09 7.86
CA TYR A 126 17.81 7.09 6.84
C TYR A 126 19.12 7.62 7.42
N GLN A 127 20.24 7.10 6.91
CA GLN A 127 21.53 7.74 7.14
C GLN A 127 21.54 9.05 6.36
N LEU A 128 21.65 10.18 7.08
CA LEU A 128 21.93 11.51 6.52
C LEU A 128 23.33 11.54 5.90
#